data_AF-A1SXT7-F1
#
_entry.id   AF-A1SXT7-F1
#
_cell.length_a   1.000
_cell.length_b   1.000
_cell.length_c   1.000
_cell.angle_alpha   90.00
_cell.angle_beta   90.00
_cell.angle_gamma   90.00
#
_symmetry.space_group_name_H-M   'P 1'
#
loop_
_entity.id
_entity.type
_entity.pdbx_description
1 polymer ?
#
loop_
_entity_poly.entity_id
_entity_poly.type
_entity_poly.pdbx_seq_one_letter_code
_entity_poly.pdbx_strand_id
1 'polypeptide(L)'
;MVIGKLPNKRLHRKNFHSHLFCIKARKKAAIKNFIGETGFMCKKGDRIMKFRKLILIALFAIPAVSFAWDGYDYESGNYVEIDKGNLVREGEEIEYYDYGSGEYRYGEVQDVQSSGSGAEVEIYDYDSGEYRTFEMD
;
A
#
# COMPACT_ATOMS: atom_id res chain seq x y z
N MET A 1 51.04 -28.62 72.64
CA MET A 1 50.86 -29.77 71.73
C MET A 1 50.45 -30.98 72.57
N VAL A 2 49.71 -31.92 71.98
CA VAL A 2 49.09 -33.12 72.56
C VAL A 2 47.61 -32.97 73.00
N ILE A 3 46.79 -32.87 71.95
CA ILE A 3 45.52 -33.57 71.66
C ILE A 3 44.90 -34.40 72.80
N GLY A 4 43.77 -33.92 73.34
CA GLY A 4 42.86 -34.69 74.18
C GLY A 4 41.86 -35.49 73.34
N LYS A 5 41.82 -36.81 73.57
CA LYS A 5 40.83 -37.73 73.01
C LYS A 5 39.76 -37.97 74.07
N LEU A 6 38.51 -37.65 73.79
CA LEU A 6 37.37 -38.09 74.60
C LEU A 6 36.32 -38.80 73.74
N PRO A 7 35.82 -39.96 74.17
CA PRO A 7 34.86 -40.74 73.42
C PRO A 7 33.40 -40.45 73.83
N ASN A 8 32.54 -40.62 72.82
CA ASN A 8 31.27 -41.35 72.87
C ASN A 8 30.37 -41.14 74.09
N LYS A 9 29.30 -40.36 73.91
CA LYS A 9 28.06 -40.55 74.67
C LYS A 9 26.88 -40.77 73.73
N ARG A 10 26.40 -42.00 73.84
CA ARG A 10 25.23 -42.62 73.25
C ARG A 10 23.95 -41.89 73.69
N LEU A 11 23.02 -41.80 72.74
CA LEU A 11 21.70 -41.18 72.80
C LEU A 11 20.88 -41.52 74.04
N HIS A 12 20.15 -40.52 74.52
CA HIS A 12 18.86 -40.74 75.16
C HIS A 12 17.76 -40.13 74.30
N ARG A 13 16.90 -40.99 73.73
CA ARG A 13 15.61 -40.62 73.13
C ARG A 13 14.73 -39.98 74.21
N LYS A 14 13.90 -39.00 73.80
CA LYS A 14 12.50 -38.85 74.21
C LYS A 14 11.77 -37.82 73.33
N ASN A 15 10.66 -38.28 72.75
CA ASN A 15 9.40 -37.57 72.44
C ASN A 15 9.48 -36.48 71.35
N PHE A 16 9.17 -36.75 70.07
CA PHE A 16 7.84 -37.04 69.48
C PHE A 16 6.74 -36.04 69.87
N HIS A 17 6.12 -35.48 68.83
CA HIS A 17 4.96 -34.57 68.80
C HIS A 17 5.15 -33.09 69.13
N SER A 18 5.66 -32.31 68.16
CA SER A 18 5.24 -30.89 68.00
C SER A 18 5.68 -30.20 66.68
N HIS A 19 6.01 -30.93 65.60
CA HIS A 19 6.60 -30.30 64.39
C HIS A 19 5.94 -30.69 63.06
N LEU A 20 4.62 -30.86 63.00
CA LEU A 20 3.92 -31.11 61.73
C LEU A 20 2.89 -30.06 61.31
N PHE A 21 2.90 -28.87 61.90
CA PHE A 21 1.96 -27.80 61.51
C PHE A 21 2.60 -26.45 61.12
N CYS A 22 3.92 -26.35 61.00
CA CYS A 22 4.58 -25.08 60.64
C CYS A 22 5.51 -25.11 59.40
N ILE A 23 5.47 -26.18 58.58
CA ILE A 23 6.30 -26.31 57.35
C ILE A 23 5.45 -26.30 56.07
N LYS A 24 4.15 -25.96 56.13
CA LYS A 24 3.31 -25.79 54.92
C LYS A 24 3.04 -24.33 54.52
N ALA A 25 3.50 -23.35 55.29
CA ALA A 25 3.21 -21.93 55.03
C ALA A 25 4.38 -21.09 54.46
N ARG A 26 5.60 -21.64 54.33
CA ARG A 26 6.79 -20.85 53.91
C ARG A 26 7.44 -21.28 52.58
N LYS A 27 6.72 -22.01 51.71
CA LYS A 27 7.21 -22.36 50.36
C LYS A 27 6.43 -21.74 49.19
N LYS A 28 5.41 -20.90 49.44
CA LYS A 28 4.65 -20.21 48.38
C LYS A 28 5.03 -18.75 48.15
N ALA A 29 5.98 -18.20 48.91
CA ALA A 29 6.38 -16.79 48.80
C ALA A 29 7.73 -16.54 48.09
N ALA A 30 8.48 -17.60 47.71
CA ALA A 30 9.82 -17.46 47.16
C ALA A 30 9.97 -18.01 45.73
N ILE A 31 8.87 -18.12 44.98
CA ILE A 31 8.87 -18.45 43.53
C ILE A 31 7.90 -17.48 42.83
N LYS A 32 8.10 -16.18 43.02
CA LYS A 32 7.43 -15.14 42.23
C LYS A 32 8.37 -14.06 41.70
N ASN A 33 9.65 -14.09 42.07
CA ASN A 33 10.60 -13.01 41.74
C ASN A 33 11.76 -13.46 40.82
N PHE A 34 11.55 -14.49 39.99
CA PHE A 34 12.61 -14.97 39.09
C PHE A 34 12.06 -15.51 37.77
N ILE A 35 11.19 -14.75 37.10
CA ILE A 35 10.94 -14.89 35.67
C ILE A 35 10.78 -13.47 35.12
N GLY A 36 11.92 -12.80 34.95
CA GLY A 36 12.03 -11.82 33.88
C GLY A 36 12.03 -12.58 32.54
N GLU A 37 11.53 -11.90 31.50
CA GLU A 37 11.60 -12.30 30.09
C GLU A 37 10.74 -13.54 29.76
N THR A 38 9.68 -13.48 28.97
CA THR A 38 9.45 -12.72 27.75
C THR A 38 7.94 -12.50 27.66
N GLY A 39 7.53 -11.25 27.86
CA GLY A 39 6.22 -10.82 27.42
C GLY A 39 6.21 -10.80 25.89
N PHE A 40 6.00 -11.95 25.25
CA PHE A 40 5.34 -11.99 23.94
C PHE A 40 3.90 -11.51 24.16
N MET A 41 3.75 -10.22 24.46
CA MET A 41 2.49 -9.53 24.29
C MET A 41 2.17 -9.66 22.82
N CYS A 42 1.19 -10.52 22.54
CA CYS A 42 0.51 -10.62 21.28
C CYS A 42 0.04 -9.22 20.86
N LYS A 43 0.85 -8.53 20.05
CA LYS A 43 0.47 -7.33 19.29
C LYS A 43 -0.54 -7.75 18.21
N LYS A 44 -1.71 -8.21 18.63
CA LYS A 44 -2.83 -8.56 17.73
C LYS A 44 -3.44 -7.30 17.09
N GLY A 45 -3.21 -6.12 17.68
CA GLY A 45 -3.70 -4.82 17.20
C GLY A 45 -2.85 -4.13 16.12
N ASP A 46 -1.54 -4.39 16.06
CA ASP A 46 -0.64 -3.68 15.12
C ASP A 46 -0.67 -4.25 13.69
N ARG A 47 -1.08 -5.52 13.52
CA ARG A 47 -1.19 -6.13 12.18
C ARG A 47 -2.37 -5.56 11.37
N ILE A 48 -3.47 -5.24 12.02
CA ILE A 48 -4.67 -4.69 11.37
C ILE A 48 -4.44 -3.25 10.91
N MET A 49 -3.71 -2.44 11.70
CA MET A 49 -3.36 -1.06 11.30
C MET A 49 -2.32 -1.00 10.17
N LYS A 50 -1.42 -1.98 10.08
CA LYS A 50 -0.47 -2.13 8.96
C LYS A 50 -1.17 -2.55 7.67
N PHE A 51 -2.13 -3.48 7.74
CA PHE A 51 -2.92 -3.90 6.58
C PHE A 51 -3.79 -2.76 6.02
N ARG A 52 -4.41 -1.93 6.88
CA ARG A 52 -5.14 -0.73 6.43
C ARG A 52 -4.27 0.25 5.64
N LYS A 53 -3.03 0.48 6.09
CA LYS A 53 -2.08 1.34 5.36
C LYS A 53 -1.64 0.72 4.02
N LEU A 54 -1.45 -0.60 3.97
CA LEU A 54 -1.08 -1.29 2.73
C LEU A 54 -2.21 -1.27 1.68
N ILE A 55 -3.48 -1.37 2.11
CA ILE A 55 -4.63 -1.27 1.20
C ILE A 55 -4.74 0.14 0.60
N LEU A 56 -4.49 1.19 1.38
CA LEU A 56 -4.54 2.58 0.89
C LEU A 56 -3.43 2.87 -0.14
N ILE A 57 -2.23 2.30 0.05
CA ILE A 57 -1.13 2.42 -0.93
C ILE A 57 -1.44 1.64 -2.20
N ALA A 58 -2.00 0.43 -2.08
CA ALA A 58 -2.36 -0.39 -3.23
C ALA A 58 -3.44 0.26 -4.12
N LEU A 59 -4.36 1.02 -3.53
CA LEU A 59 -5.41 1.73 -4.28
C LEU A 59 -4.87 2.87 -5.15
N PHE A 60 -3.75 3.48 -4.75
CA PHE A 60 -3.08 4.56 -5.50
C PHE A 60 -2.12 4.05 -6.59
N ALA A 61 -1.84 2.75 -6.63
CA ALA A 61 -0.91 2.15 -7.58
C ALA A 61 -1.59 1.67 -8.88
N ILE A 62 -2.89 1.93 -9.04
CA ILE A 62 -3.59 1.58 -10.28
C ILE A 62 -3.20 2.63 -11.34
N PRO A 63 -2.51 2.25 -12.43
CA PRO A 63 -2.24 3.18 -13.52
C PRO A 63 -3.58 3.66 -14.09
N ALA A 64 -3.72 4.98 -14.24
CA ALA A 64 -4.85 5.55 -14.97
C ALA A 64 -4.71 5.07 -16.43
N VAL A 65 -5.66 4.28 -16.89
CA VAL A 65 -5.79 3.92 -18.31
C VAL A 65 -6.17 5.20 -19.05
N SER A 66 -5.20 5.79 -19.75
CA SER A 66 -5.44 6.81 -20.77
C SER A 66 -5.90 6.08 -22.02
N PHE A 67 -7.14 6.32 -22.44
CA PHE A 67 -7.67 5.84 -23.71
C PHE A 67 -7.17 6.76 -24.83
N ALA A 68 -6.86 6.18 -25.98
CA ALA A 68 -6.75 6.94 -27.23
C ALA A 68 -8.14 7.47 -27.60
N TRP A 69 -8.20 8.56 -28.36
CA TRP A 69 -9.44 9.12 -28.87
C TRP A 69 -9.49 8.85 -30.36
N ASP A 70 -10.39 7.96 -30.77
CA ASP A 70 -10.65 7.64 -32.16
C ASP A 70 -11.73 8.60 -32.68
N GLY A 71 -11.57 9.10 -33.90
CA GLY A 71 -12.53 10.05 -34.45
C GLY A 71 -12.55 10.11 -35.97
N TYR A 72 -13.37 11.02 -36.48
CA TYR A 72 -13.55 11.27 -37.90
C TYR A 72 -13.41 12.75 -38.19
N ASP A 73 -12.65 13.07 -39.23
CA ASP A 73 -12.48 14.41 -39.75
C ASP A 73 -13.35 14.59 -41.00
N TYR A 74 -14.31 15.51 -40.93
CA TYR A 74 -15.29 15.72 -41.99
C TYR A 74 -14.76 16.55 -43.17
N GLU A 75 -13.72 17.36 -42.95
CA GLU A 75 -13.11 18.21 -43.96
C GLU A 75 -12.29 17.38 -44.97
N SER A 76 -11.54 16.41 -44.48
CA SER A 76 -10.71 15.48 -45.25
C SER A 76 -11.42 14.18 -45.61
N GLY A 77 -12.47 13.82 -44.84
CA GLY A 77 -13.23 12.59 -45.03
C GLY A 77 -12.50 11.32 -44.56
N ASN A 78 -11.55 11.45 -43.63
CA ASN A 78 -10.74 10.34 -43.13
C ASN A 78 -10.90 10.14 -41.62
N TYR A 79 -10.56 8.95 -41.15
CA TYR A 79 -10.43 8.69 -39.71
C TYR A 79 -9.17 9.34 -39.17
N VAL A 80 -9.24 9.71 -37.90
CA VAL A 80 -8.14 10.32 -37.14
C VAL A 80 -8.07 9.64 -35.78
N GLU A 81 -6.87 9.61 -35.20
CA GLU A 81 -6.66 9.05 -33.85
C GLU A 81 -5.72 9.95 -33.07
N ILE A 82 -6.12 10.37 -31.88
CA ILE A 82 -5.22 11.00 -30.91
C ILE A 82 -4.76 9.89 -29.96
N ASP A 83 -3.48 9.51 -30.05
CA ASP A 83 -2.95 8.46 -29.18
C ASP A 83 -2.98 8.92 -27.71
N LYS A 84 -3.01 7.94 -26.81
CA LYS A 84 -3.06 8.12 -25.38
C LYS A 84 -1.86 8.96 -24.88
N GLY A 85 -2.13 9.82 -23.90
CA GLY A 85 -1.09 10.65 -23.27
C GLY A 85 -1.05 12.09 -23.78
N ASN A 86 -1.77 12.40 -24.85
CA ASN A 86 -2.08 13.77 -25.21
C ASN A 86 -3.07 14.39 -24.21
N LEU A 87 -2.85 15.67 -23.88
CA LEU A 87 -3.81 16.45 -23.09
C LEU A 87 -4.68 17.25 -24.06
N VAL A 88 -5.85 16.70 -24.41
CA VAL A 88 -6.78 17.36 -25.34
C VAL A 88 -7.52 18.48 -24.60
N ARG A 89 -7.01 19.72 -24.75
CA ARG A 89 -7.56 20.92 -24.13
C ARG A 89 -7.20 22.14 -24.97
N GLU A 90 -8.13 23.09 -25.07
CA GLU A 90 -7.90 24.39 -25.70
C GLU A 90 -6.55 25.02 -25.30
N GLY A 91 -5.78 25.42 -26.31
CA GLY A 91 -4.44 26.00 -26.20
C GLY A 91 -3.29 25.01 -26.05
N GLU A 92 -3.57 23.70 -25.97
CA GLU A 92 -2.54 22.66 -25.94
C GLU A 92 -2.26 22.11 -27.34
N GLU A 93 -0.99 21.79 -27.60
CA GLU A 93 -0.58 21.06 -28.79
C GLU A 93 -0.81 19.56 -28.59
N ILE A 94 -1.30 18.91 -29.64
CA ILE A 94 -1.53 17.47 -29.67
C ILE A 94 -0.93 16.85 -30.93
N GLU A 95 -0.54 15.57 -30.80
CA GLU A 95 -0.19 14.71 -31.92
C GLU A 95 -1.39 13.82 -32.27
N TYR A 96 -1.75 13.76 -33.56
CA TYR A 96 -2.80 12.88 -34.07
C TYR A 96 -2.33 12.14 -35.32
N TYR A 97 -2.82 10.93 -35.52
CA TYR A 97 -2.58 10.12 -36.71
C TYR A 97 -3.69 10.35 -37.72
N ASP A 98 -3.34 10.81 -38.93
CA ASP A 98 -4.27 10.97 -40.06
C ASP A 98 -4.23 9.70 -40.91
N TYR A 99 -5.32 8.91 -40.91
CA TYR A 99 -5.39 7.67 -41.69
C TYR A 99 -5.43 7.90 -43.21
N GLY A 100 -5.76 9.11 -43.66
CA GLY A 100 -5.74 9.50 -45.07
C GLY A 100 -4.31 9.61 -45.61
N SER A 101 -3.38 10.20 -44.84
CA SER A 101 -1.95 10.24 -45.21
C SER A 101 -1.14 9.06 -44.67
N GLY A 102 -1.58 8.41 -43.59
CA GLY A 102 -0.84 7.38 -42.89
C GLY A 102 0.34 7.93 -42.08
N GLU A 103 0.23 9.15 -41.57
CA GLU A 103 1.30 9.88 -40.88
C GLU A 103 0.77 10.57 -39.62
N TYR A 104 1.64 10.74 -38.63
CA TYR A 104 1.37 11.59 -37.47
C TYR A 104 1.56 13.06 -37.82
N ARG A 105 0.65 13.90 -37.33
CA ARG A 105 0.65 15.36 -37.49
C ARG A 105 0.46 16.04 -36.15
N TYR A 106 0.76 17.34 -36.13
CA TYR A 106 0.66 18.18 -34.94
C TYR A 106 -0.29 19.35 -35.19
N GLY A 107 -1.04 19.72 -34.15
CA GLY A 107 -1.91 20.88 -34.18
C GLY A 107 -2.24 21.41 -32.79
N GLU A 108 -2.73 22.63 -32.75
CA GLU A 108 -3.18 23.29 -31.51
C GLU A 108 -4.70 23.14 -31.36
N VAL A 109 -5.15 22.62 -30.22
CA VAL A 109 -6.58 22.52 -29.92
C VAL A 109 -7.16 23.92 -29.72
N GLN A 110 -8.20 24.25 -30.47
CA GLN A 110 -8.88 25.55 -30.44
C GLN A 110 -10.18 25.51 -29.64
N ASP A 111 -10.93 24.41 -29.71
CA ASP A 111 -12.12 24.21 -28.90
C ASP A 111 -12.36 22.72 -28.63
N VAL A 112 -13.02 22.42 -27.51
CA VAL A 112 -13.47 21.06 -27.18
C VAL A 112 -14.89 21.15 -26.63
N GLN A 113 -15.84 20.60 -27.38
CA GLN A 113 -17.24 20.57 -26.98
C GLN A 113 -17.79 19.14 -26.95
N SER A 114 -18.70 18.87 -26.02
CA SER A 114 -19.37 17.56 -25.97
C SER A 114 -20.41 17.44 -27.10
N SER A 115 -20.31 16.39 -27.92
CA SER A 115 -21.28 16.09 -28.99
C SER A 115 -21.94 14.73 -28.72
N GLY A 116 -23.22 14.73 -28.32
CA GLY A 116 -23.97 13.49 -28.07
C GLY A 116 -23.31 12.58 -27.03
N SER A 117 -22.78 11.44 -27.47
CA SER A 117 -22.02 10.49 -26.63
C SER A 117 -20.51 10.70 -26.65
N GLY A 118 -20.00 11.54 -27.54
CA GLY A 118 -18.58 11.80 -27.76
C GLY A 118 -18.22 13.28 -27.60
N ALA A 119 -17.21 13.73 -28.35
CA ALA A 119 -16.71 15.10 -28.31
C ALA A 119 -16.36 15.60 -29.72
N GLU A 120 -16.58 16.89 -29.98
CA GLU A 120 -16.06 17.57 -31.15
C GLU A 120 -14.83 18.39 -30.72
N VAL A 121 -13.74 18.26 -31.47
CA VAL A 121 -12.46 18.93 -31.20
C VAL A 121 -12.08 19.74 -32.43
N GLU A 122 -12.00 21.06 -32.28
CA GLU A 122 -11.48 21.95 -33.31
C GLU A 122 -9.98 22.12 -33.15
N ILE A 123 -9.23 22.01 -34.24
CA ILE A 123 -7.77 21.99 -34.22
C ILE A 123 -7.22 22.83 -35.35
N TYR A 124 -6.18 23.60 -35.05
CA TYR A 124 -5.37 24.27 -36.05
C TYR A 124 -4.23 23.33 -36.49
N ASP A 125 -4.33 22.77 -37.70
CA ASP A 125 -3.34 21.85 -38.30
C ASP A 125 -2.16 22.68 -38.83
N TYR A 126 -0.96 22.46 -38.28
CA TYR A 126 0.22 23.25 -38.65
C TYR A 126 0.77 22.92 -40.04
N ASP A 127 0.48 21.72 -40.56
CA ASP A 127 0.96 21.28 -41.87
C ASP A 127 0.12 21.88 -42.99
N SER A 128 -1.22 21.92 -42.82
CA SER A 128 -2.12 22.55 -43.79
C SER A 128 -2.27 24.07 -43.59
N GLY A 129 -2.11 24.55 -42.35
CA GLY A 129 -2.40 25.93 -41.95
C GLY A 129 -3.90 26.24 -41.87
N GLU A 130 -4.74 25.22 -41.72
CA GLU A 130 -6.20 25.31 -41.70
C GLU A 130 -6.79 24.81 -40.37
N TYR A 131 -8.01 25.25 -40.06
CA TYR A 131 -8.81 24.74 -38.95
C TYR A 131 -9.57 23.51 -39.41
N ARG A 132 -9.59 22.45 -38.59
CA ARG A 132 -10.25 21.16 -38.87
C ARG A 132 -11.08 20.73 -37.67
N THR A 133 -12.15 19.99 -37.93
CA THR A 133 -13.12 19.59 -36.90
C THR A 133 -13.16 18.07 -36.80
N PHE A 134 -12.78 17.54 -35.65
CA PHE A 134 -12.75 16.10 -35.42
C PHE A 134 -13.93 15.70 -34.54
N GLU A 135 -14.78 14.79 -35.01
CA GLU A 135 -15.82 14.18 -34.18
C GLU A 135 -15.29 12.86 -33.60
N MET A 136 -15.20 12.82 -32.27
CA MET A 136 -14.52 11.80 -31.47
C MET A 136 -15.51 10.92 -30.71
N ASP A 137 -15.19 9.63 -30.55
CA ASP A 137 -15.97 8.63 -29.79
C ASP A 137 -15.31 8.24 -28.45
#